data_AF-A0A7X9FA31-F1
#
_entry.id   AF-A0A7X9FA31-F1
#
_cell.length_a   1.000
_cell.length_b   1.000
_cell.length_c   1.000
_cell.angle_alpha   90.00
_cell.angle_beta   90.00
_cell.angle_gamma   90.00
#
_symmetry.space_group_name_H-M   'P 1'
#
loop_
_entity.id
_entity.type
_entity.pdbx_description
1 polymer ?
#
loop_
_entity_poly.entity_id
_entity_poly.type
_entity_poly.pdbx_seq_one_letter_code
_entity_poly.pdbx_strand_id
1 'polypeptide(L)'
;MKEGKVIIVSAPSGSGKSTLVNHLLSSDPGLEFSVSATTRSPRGMEKNGVDYFFLSVPEFRRRIENGEFAEWEEVYEGQYYGTLKSELERIWSAGKTILFDVDVKGGISLKKIFGSRGLSIFIMPPSVDILRERLVARGTDSPEKID
;
A
#
# COMPACT_ATOMS: atom_id res chain seq x y z
N MET A 1 -10.35 13.34 15.49
CA MET A 1 -9.26 12.36 15.34
C MET A 1 -7.94 13.10 15.40
N LYS A 2 -6.91 12.52 16.02
CA LYS A 2 -5.56 13.11 15.97
C LYS A 2 -5.03 12.89 14.56
N GLU A 3 -4.86 13.96 13.81
CA GLU A 3 -4.35 13.89 12.45
C GLU A 3 -2.82 13.98 12.45
N GLY A 4 -2.16 13.17 11.62
CA GLY A 4 -0.70 13.14 11.53
C GLY A 4 -0.20 13.25 10.10
N LYS A 5 1.13 13.30 9.96
CA LYS A 5 1.78 13.23 8.65
C LYS A 5 1.75 11.81 8.11
N VAL A 6 1.84 11.69 6.80
CA VAL A 6 1.99 10.41 6.10
C VAL A 6 3.12 10.49 5.08
N ILE A 7 3.81 9.38 4.87
CA ILE A 7 4.77 9.17 3.79
C ILE A 7 4.18 8.14 2.84
N ILE A 8 4.16 8.46 1.56
CA ILE A 8 3.60 7.62 0.50
C ILE A 8 4.78 7.22 -0.40
N VAL A 9 5.17 5.95 -0.34
CA VAL A 9 6.20 5.39 -1.20
C VAL A 9 5.52 4.65 -2.34
N SER A 10 5.86 5.05 -3.57
CA SER A 10 5.32 4.46 -4.80
C SER A 10 6.44 4.10 -5.76
N ALA A 11 6.25 3.02 -6.51
CA ALA A 11 7.20 2.57 -7.53
C ALA A 11 6.51 1.59 -8.48
N PRO A 12 7.00 1.43 -9.72
CA PRO A 12 6.59 0.30 -10.52
C PRO A 12 7.07 -1.02 -9.88
N SER A 13 6.36 -2.11 -10.19
CA SER A 13 6.74 -3.46 -9.73
C SER A 13 8.16 -3.78 -10.22
N GLY A 14 9.02 -4.35 -9.37
CA GLY A 14 10.42 -4.66 -9.72
C GLY A 14 11.44 -3.56 -9.42
N SER A 15 11.03 -2.38 -8.95
CA SER A 15 11.96 -1.29 -8.61
C SER A 15 12.78 -1.49 -7.32
N GLY A 16 12.48 -2.49 -6.50
CA GLY A 16 13.14 -2.71 -5.20
C GLY A 16 12.51 -1.92 -4.04
N LYS A 17 11.31 -1.39 -4.23
CA LYS A 17 10.53 -0.61 -3.24
C LYS A 17 10.40 -1.30 -1.89
N SER A 18 9.96 -2.56 -1.87
CA SER A 18 9.75 -3.32 -0.64
C SER A 18 11.05 -3.49 0.16
N THR A 19 12.19 -3.66 -0.53
CA THR A 19 13.51 -3.72 0.13
C THR A 19 13.84 -2.41 0.83
N LEU A 20 13.61 -1.27 0.17
CA LEU A 20 13.85 0.05 0.75
C LEU A 20 12.93 0.32 1.95
N VAL A 21 11.63 0.02 1.80
CA VAL A 21 10.63 0.20 2.87
C VAL A 21 10.97 -0.64 4.10
N ASN A 22 11.33 -1.91 3.91
CA ASN A 22 11.72 -2.78 5.02
C ASN A 22 12.98 -2.27 5.73
N HIS A 23 13.98 -1.81 4.97
CA HIS A 23 15.20 -1.24 5.55
C HIS A 23 14.91 0.06 6.33
N LEU A 24 14.01 0.90 5.82
CA LEU A 24 13.61 2.12 6.50
C LEU A 24 12.87 1.82 7.81
N LEU A 25 11.93 0.87 7.79
CA LEU A 25 11.19 0.44 8.98
C LEU A 25 12.11 -0.19 10.03
N SER A 26 13.16 -0.93 9.63
CA SER A 26 14.11 -1.52 10.58
C SER A 26 15.04 -0.51 11.26
N SER A 27 15.13 0.72 10.75
CA SER A 27 15.92 1.80 11.36
C SER A 27 15.18 2.58 12.47
N ASP A 28 13.92 2.22 12.75
CA ASP A 28 13.01 2.83 13.73
C ASP A 28 13.00 4.38 13.76
N PRO A 29 12.71 5.05 12.64
CA PRO A 29 12.68 6.53 12.58
C PRO A 29 11.36 7.12 13.14
N GLY A 30 10.57 6.35 13.90
CA GLY A 30 9.20 6.74 14.29
C GLY A 30 8.19 6.55 13.15
N LEU A 31 8.44 5.61 12.24
CA LEU A 31 7.53 5.21 11.16
C LEU A 31 6.81 3.91 11.51
N GLU A 32 5.59 3.77 11.01
CA GLU A 32 4.89 2.49 11.03
C GLU A 32 4.13 2.26 9.74
N PHE A 33 4.12 1.00 9.30
CA PHE A 33 3.45 0.58 8.09
C PHE A 33 1.94 0.58 8.28
N SER A 34 1.19 1.14 7.32
CA SER A 34 -0.27 1.02 7.29
C SER A 34 -0.68 -0.28 6.59
N VAL A 35 -1.19 -1.24 7.34
CA VAL A 35 -1.73 -2.48 6.77
C VAL A 35 -3.07 -2.19 6.10
N SER A 36 -3.14 -2.33 4.77
CA SER A 36 -4.37 -2.14 3.99
C SER A 36 -5.32 -3.33 4.17
N ALA A 37 -6.62 -3.10 3.96
CA ALA A 37 -7.60 -4.17 3.80
C ALA A 37 -7.74 -4.57 2.33
N THR A 38 -8.09 -5.83 2.07
CA THR A 38 -8.43 -6.31 0.73
C THR A 38 -9.44 -7.44 0.74
N THR A 39 -10.18 -7.61 -0.36
CA THR A 39 -11.08 -8.75 -0.56
C THR A 39 -10.47 -9.91 -1.35
N ARG A 40 -9.25 -9.76 -1.88
CA ARG A 40 -8.58 -10.89 -2.50
C ARG A 40 -8.18 -11.92 -1.43
N SER A 41 -8.04 -13.17 -1.85
CA SER A 41 -7.46 -14.20 -1.00
C SER A 41 -5.97 -13.91 -0.71
N PRO A 42 -5.46 -14.32 0.47
CA PRO A 42 -4.03 -14.35 0.75
C PRO A 42 -3.29 -15.22 -0.28
N ARG A 43 -2.06 -14.84 -0.60
CA ARG A 43 -1.15 -15.57 -1.48
C ARG A 43 -0.01 -16.18 -0.67
N GLY A 44 0.28 -17.46 -0.89
CA GLY A 44 1.43 -18.13 -0.29
C GLY A 44 1.42 -18.04 1.24
N MET A 45 2.37 -17.28 1.79
CA MET A 45 2.61 -17.15 3.24
C MET A 45 2.08 -15.85 3.85
N GLU A 46 1.31 -15.06 3.10
CA GLU A 46 0.71 -13.82 3.62
C GLU A 46 -0.21 -14.08 4.84
N LYS A 47 -0.15 -13.17 5.81
CA LYS A 47 -0.86 -13.27 7.09
C LYS A 47 -1.81 -12.09 7.29
N ASN A 48 -3.00 -12.42 7.77
CA ASN A 48 -4.01 -11.42 8.12
C ASN A 48 -3.53 -10.50 9.24
N GLY A 49 -3.68 -9.19 9.05
CA GLY A 49 -3.24 -8.14 9.98
C GLY A 49 -1.74 -7.86 9.95
N VAL A 50 -0.99 -8.51 9.06
CA VAL A 50 0.44 -8.25 8.83
C VAL A 50 0.64 -7.72 7.41
N ASP A 51 0.26 -8.52 6.41
CA ASP A 51 0.39 -8.14 5.00
C ASP A 51 -0.84 -7.34 4.55
N TYR A 52 -2.03 -7.85 4.87
CA TYR A 52 -3.31 -7.18 4.65
C TYR A 52 -4.32 -7.59 5.72
N PHE A 53 -5.37 -6.79 5.90
CA PHE A 53 -6.63 -7.28 6.47
C PHE A 53 -7.46 -7.93 5.37
N PHE A 54 -7.48 -9.26 5.35
CA PHE A 54 -8.25 -10.03 4.38
C PHE A 54 -9.71 -10.10 4.82
N LEU A 55 -10.57 -9.38 4.11
CA LEU A 55 -12.00 -9.26 4.37
C LEU A 55 -12.79 -10.00 3.29
N SER A 56 -13.99 -10.47 3.62
CA SER A 56 -14.93 -10.90 2.57
C SER A 56 -15.49 -9.68 1.82
N VAL A 57 -15.96 -9.86 0.59
CA VAL A 57 -16.63 -8.76 -0.17
C VAL A 57 -17.81 -8.16 0.61
N PRO A 58 -18.72 -8.96 1.22
CA PRO A 58 -19.79 -8.41 2.04
C PRO A 58 -19.28 -7.59 3.22
N GLU A 59 -18.22 -8.05 3.89
CA GLU A 59 -17.63 -7.34 5.02
C GLU A 59 -16.99 -6.01 4.58
N PHE A 60 -16.26 -6.02 3.47
CA PHE A 60 -15.65 -4.81 2.92
C PHE A 60 -16.73 -3.78 2.56
N ARG A 61 -17.81 -4.21 1.89
CA ARG A 61 -18.93 -3.32 1.53
C ARG A 61 -19.65 -2.76 2.75
N ARG A 62 -19.89 -3.58 3.78
CA ARG A 62 -20.46 -3.11 5.06
C ARG A 62 -19.59 -2.01 5.69
N ARG A 63 -18.27 -2.15 5.63
CA ARG A 63 -17.33 -1.13 6.14
C ARG A 63 -17.29 0.13 5.30
N ILE A 64 -17.50 0.03 3.98
CA ILE A 64 -17.72 1.20 3.12
C ILE A 64 -18.97 1.95 3.58
N GLU A 65 -20.10 1.25 3.76
CA GLU A 65 -21.38 1.84 4.20
C GLU A 65 -21.25 2.52 5.57
N ASN A 66 -20.46 1.93 6.47
CA ASN A 66 -20.16 2.51 7.78
C ASN A 66 -19.12 3.66 7.74
N GLY A 67 -18.55 3.97 6.58
CA GLY A 67 -17.53 5.00 6.44
C GLY A 67 -16.21 4.68 7.17
N GLU A 68 -15.85 3.41 7.32
CA GLU A 68 -14.67 2.96 8.06
C GLU A 68 -13.36 3.08 7.26
N PHE A 69 -13.44 3.32 5.95
CA PHE A 69 -12.28 3.52 5.08
C PHE A 69 -11.93 5.00 4.95
N ALA A 70 -10.64 5.31 5.05
CA ALA A 70 -10.11 6.61 4.65
C ALA A 70 -10.12 6.74 3.12
N GLU A 71 -9.85 5.64 2.44
CA GLU A 71 -9.96 5.46 1.00
C GLU A 71 -10.13 3.99 0.66
N TRP A 72 -10.69 3.75 -0.52
CA TRP A 72 -10.77 2.42 -1.11
C TRP A 72 -10.95 2.53 -2.61
N GLU A 73 -10.56 1.46 -3.31
CA GLU A 73 -10.79 1.28 -4.74
C GLU A 73 -11.10 -0.17 -5.08
N GLU A 74 -11.86 -0.37 -6.17
CA GLU A 74 -12.05 -1.68 -6.81
C GLU A 74 -11.05 -1.79 -7.97
N VAL A 75 -9.98 -2.57 -7.78
CA VAL A 75 -8.89 -2.69 -8.76
C VAL A 75 -9.27 -3.66 -9.88
N TYR A 76 -9.96 -4.73 -9.53
CA TYR A 76 -10.57 -5.70 -10.43
C TYR A 76 -11.97 -6.02 -9.91
N GLU A 77 -12.83 -6.56 -10.77
CA GLU A 77 -14.19 -6.95 -10.37
C GLU A 77 -14.16 -7.86 -9.12
N GLY A 78 -14.77 -7.38 -8.03
CA GLY A 78 -14.82 -8.05 -6.73
C GLY A 78 -13.52 -7.99 -5.89
N GLN A 79 -12.47 -7.33 -6.37
CA GLN A 79 -11.19 -7.15 -5.67
C GLN A 79 -10.99 -5.71 -5.23
N TYR A 80 -11.38 -5.46 -3.98
CA TYR A 80 -11.26 -4.17 -3.32
C TYR A 80 -9.97 -4.08 -2.52
N TYR A 81 -9.44 -2.88 -2.42
CA TYR A 81 -8.34 -2.51 -1.55
C TYR A 81 -8.70 -1.20 -0.86
N GLY A 82 -8.25 -1.01 0.38
CA GLY A 82 -8.49 0.25 1.08
C GLY A 82 -7.75 0.37 2.39
N THR A 83 -7.72 1.59 2.90
CA THR A 83 -7.03 1.95 4.14
C THR A 83 -8.06 2.19 5.25
N LEU A 84 -8.01 1.37 6.32
CA LEU A 84 -8.92 1.50 7.46
C LEU A 84 -8.59 2.75 8.29
N LYS A 85 -9.61 3.54 8.64
CA LYS A 85 -9.44 4.70 9.54
C LYS A 85 -8.89 4.30 10.90
N SER A 86 -9.32 3.15 11.41
CA SER A 86 -8.81 2.61 12.68
C SER A 86 -7.30 2.39 12.66
N GLU A 87 -6.74 2.05 11.49
CA GLU A 87 -5.30 1.85 11.36
C GLU A 87 -4.54 3.17 11.38
N LEU A 88 -5.09 4.21 10.72
CA LEU A 88 -4.54 5.56 10.79
C LEU A 88 -4.55 6.10 12.22
N GLU A 89 -5.68 5.96 12.90
CA GLU A 89 -5.86 6.40 14.28
C GLU A 89 -4.92 5.68 15.23
N ARG A 90 -4.74 4.37 15.09
CA ARG A 90 -3.83 3.55 15.91
C ARG A 90 -2.39 4.07 15.80
N ILE A 91 -1.90 4.27 14.57
CA ILE A 91 -0.51 4.69 14.32
C ILE A 91 -0.28 6.14 14.80
N TRP A 92 -1.17 7.06 14.46
CA TRP A 92 -1.03 8.46 14.89
C TRP A 92 -1.20 8.64 16.40
N SER A 93 -2.03 7.83 17.05
CA SER A 93 -2.17 7.85 18.52
C SER A 93 -0.91 7.36 19.22
N ALA A 94 -0.16 6.45 18.60
CA ALA A 94 1.17 6.03 19.05
C ALA A 94 2.28 7.07 18.80
N GLY A 95 1.94 8.24 18.21
CA GLY A 95 2.91 9.30 17.93
C GLY A 95 3.80 9.03 16.72
N LYS A 96 3.48 8.02 15.90
CA LYS A 96 4.25 7.63 14.73
C LYS A 96 3.71 8.27 13.45
N THR A 97 4.58 8.35 12.45
CA THR A 97 4.22 8.76 11.09
C THR A 97 3.87 7.53 10.25
N ILE A 98 2.79 7.61 9.49
CA ILE A 98 2.30 6.48 8.69
C ILE A 98 3.14 6.37 7.41
N LEU A 99 3.55 5.15 7.08
CA LEU A 99 4.20 4.80 5.83
C LEU A 99 3.27 3.94 4.97
N PHE A 100 2.94 4.42 3.77
CA PHE A 100 2.23 3.67 2.75
C PHE A 100 3.21 3.10 1.72
N ASP A 101 3.03 1.82 1.39
CA ASP A 101 3.77 1.14 0.32
C ASP A 101 2.81 0.69 -0.79
N VAL A 102 2.64 1.54 -1.80
CA VAL A 102 1.59 1.38 -2.82
C VAL A 102 2.18 1.39 -4.23
N ASP A 103 1.37 1.07 -5.23
CA ASP A 103 1.73 1.32 -6.62
C ASP A 103 1.59 2.81 -6.98
N VAL A 104 1.82 3.16 -8.24
CA VAL A 104 1.75 4.56 -8.71
C VAL A 104 0.33 5.12 -8.65
N LYS A 105 -0.69 4.33 -8.97
CA LYS A 105 -2.09 4.79 -8.97
C LYS A 105 -2.56 5.04 -7.53
N GLY A 106 -2.31 4.09 -6.64
CA GLY A 106 -2.57 4.24 -5.21
C GLY A 106 -1.81 5.42 -4.61
N GLY A 107 -0.55 5.62 -5.01
CA GLY A 107 0.26 6.76 -4.55
C GLY A 107 -0.34 8.12 -4.92
N ILE A 108 -0.86 8.26 -6.14
CA ILE A 108 -1.57 9.46 -6.60
C ILE A 108 -2.87 9.64 -5.82
N SER A 109 -3.64 8.57 -5.60
CA SER A 109 -4.89 8.61 -4.83
C SER A 109 -4.65 9.12 -3.41
N LEU A 110 -3.73 8.49 -2.69
CA LEU A 110 -3.37 8.89 -1.31
C LEU A 110 -2.85 10.33 -1.26
N LYS A 111 -2.08 10.79 -2.24
CA LYS A 111 -1.60 12.18 -2.28
C LYS A 111 -2.74 13.18 -2.44
N LYS A 112 -3.80 12.86 -3.19
CA LYS A 112 -5.00 13.70 -3.29
C LYS A 112 -5.75 13.76 -1.95
N ILE A 113 -5.84 12.63 -1.24
CA ILE A 113 -6.55 12.52 0.05
C ILE A 113 -5.81 13.25 1.17
N PHE A 114 -4.51 13.03 1.30
CA PHE A 114 -3.71 13.59 2.39
C PHE A 114 -3.17 14.99 2.09
N GLY A 115 -3.13 15.40 0.82
CA GLY A 115 -2.77 16.75 0.40
C GLY A 115 -1.39 17.18 0.93
N SER A 116 -1.35 18.30 1.64
CA SER A 116 -0.13 18.84 2.24
C SER A 116 0.43 18.00 3.39
N ARG A 117 -0.37 17.11 4.00
CA ARG A 117 0.07 16.21 5.08
C ARG A 117 0.83 14.98 4.56
N GLY A 118 0.72 14.69 3.27
CA GLY A 118 1.37 13.55 2.63
C GLY A 118 2.66 13.94 1.92
N LEU A 119 3.79 13.37 2.33
CA LEU A 119 5.02 13.39 1.55
C LEU A 119 4.99 12.21 0.57
N SER A 120 4.95 12.49 -0.74
CA SER A 120 5.00 11.43 -1.76
C SER A 120 6.41 11.26 -2.29
N ILE A 121 6.88 10.02 -2.33
CA ILE A 121 8.20 9.61 -2.79
C ILE A 121 8.00 8.56 -3.89
N PHE A 122 8.51 8.83 -5.08
CA PHE A 122 8.49 7.89 -6.20
C PHE A 122 9.88 7.30 -6.38
N ILE A 123 9.97 5.96 -6.37
CA ILE A 123 11.22 5.23 -6.62
C ILE A 123 11.26 4.85 -8.09
N MET A 124 12.05 5.59 -8.84
CA MET A 124 12.28 5.35 -10.25
C MET A 124 13.32 4.23 -10.45
N PRO A 125 13.06 3.23 -11.31
CA PRO A 125 14.10 2.29 -11.72
C PRO A 125 15.18 3.00 -12.54
N PRO A 126 16.41 2.46 -12.64
CA PRO A 126 17.49 3.07 -13.43
C PRO A 126 17.13 3.30 -14.90
N SER A 127 16.35 2.38 -15.48
CA SER A 127 15.74 2.50 -16.81
C SER A 127 14.53 1.56 -16.93
N VAL A 128 13.74 1.74 -18.00
CA VAL A 128 12.65 0.82 -18.36
C VAL A 128 13.19 -0.58 -18.70
N ASP A 129 14.35 -0.66 -19.36
CA ASP A 129 14.98 -1.95 -19.71
C ASP A 129 15.35 -2.74 -18.45
N ILE A 130 15.96 -2.09 -17.46
CA ILE A 130 16.30 -2.72 -16.17
C ILE A 130 15.04 -3.15 -15.41
N LEU A 131 13.96 -2.37 -15.50
CA LEU A 131 12.67 -2.75 -14.91
C LEU A 131 12.15 -4.04 -15.55
N ARG A 132 12.17 -4.10 -16.89
CA ARG A 132 11.75 -5.28 -17.68
C ARG A 132 12.59 -6.51 -17.33
N GLU A 133 13.91 -6.39 -17.33
CA GLU A 133 14.84 -7.47 -16.95
C GLU A 133 14.50 -8.03 -15.57
N ARG A 134 14.27 -7.17 -14.58
CA ARG A 134 13.90 -7.58 -13.22
C ARG A 134 12.54 -8.28 -13.16
N LEU A 135 11.56 -7.81 -13.93
CA LEU A 135 10.24 -8.44 -14.01
C LEU A 135 10.33 -9.84 -14.63
N VAL A 136 11.07 -9.98 -15.74
CA VAL A 136 11.31 -11.28 -16.40
C VAL A 136 12.04 -12.23 -15.45
N ALA A 137 13.11 -11.78 -14.80
CA ALA A 137 13.90 -12.60 -13.88
C ALA A 137 13.11 -13.08 -12.66
N ARG A 138 12.09 -12.34 -12.22
CA ARG A 138 11.22 -12.72 -11.10
C ARG A 138 10.32 -13.91 -11.44
N GLY A 139 9.98 -14.11 -12.71
CA GLY A 139 9.24 -15.30 -13.18
C GLY A 139 7.81 -15.44 -12.63
N THR A 140 7.25 -14.39 -12.04
CA THR A 140 5.90 -14.41 -11.41
C THR A 140 4.80 -13.82 -12.28
N ASP A 141 5.17 -13.08 -13.32
CA ASP A 141 4.26 -12.37 -14.21
C ASP A 141 4.33 -12.98 -15.61
N SER A 142 3.20 -13.01 -16.33
CA SER A 142 3.18 -13.50 -17.72
C SER A 142 3.86 -12.49 -18.65
N PRO A 143 4.39 -12.91 -19.81
CA PRO A 143 5.01 -11.99 -20.77
C PRO A 143 4.10 -10.80 -21.13
N GLU A 144 2.80 -11.04 -21.28
CA GLU A 144 1.80 -10.02 -21.61
C GLU A 144 1.55 -8.99 -20.49
N LYS A 145 1.96 -9.29 -19.25
CA LYS A 145 1.90 -8.34 -18.12
C LYS A 145 3.19 -7.53 -17.95
N ILE A 146 4.27 -7.95 -18.61
CA ILE A 146 5.59 -7.31 -18.53
C ILE A 146 5.78 -6.30 -19.67
N ASP A 147 5.13 -6.54 -20.82
CA ASP A 147 4.99 -5.63 -21.95
C ASP A 147 3.94 -4.53 -21.70
#